data_AF-A0AAD1L7Y1-F1
#
_entry.id   AF-A0AAD1L7Y1-F1
#
_cell.length_a   1.000
_cell.length_b   1.000
_cell.length_c   1.000
_cell.angle_alpha   90.00
_cell.angle_beta   90.00
_cell.angle_gamma   90.00
#
_symmetry.space_group_name_H-M   'P 1'
#
loop_
_entity.id
_entity.type
_entity.pdbx_description
1 polymer ?
#
loop_
_entity_poly.entity_id
_entity_poly.type
_entity_poly.pdbx_seq_one_letter_code
_entity_poly.pdbx_strand_id
1 'polypeptide(L)'
;MSYRERYQRKNFISLCLSDEELSEIENIADRLNMKRAAAAREILVTNSKRLKSQIKKNDNSEILFLYSKISNNINQIAKKMNTNLDKFLSGNGEEFSLLIEEIFEDLERLKNNDT
;
A
#
# COMPACT_ATOMS: atom_id res chain seq x y z
N MET A 1 -18.52 -37.51 19.14
CA MET A 1 -18.55 -36.14 18.56
C MET A 1 -18.80 -35.14 19.69
N SER A 2 -17.75 -34.43 20.10
CA SER A 2 -17.79 -33.43 21.18
C SER A 2 -18.66 -32.23 20.78
N TYR A 3 -19.35 -31.61 21.73
CA TYR A 3 -20.21 -30.43 21.51
C TYR A 3 -19.48 -29.29 20.76
N ARG A 4 -18.16 -29.17 20.96
CA ARG A 4 -17.30 -28.18 20.28
C ARG A 4 -17.02 -28.48 18.80
N GLU A 5 -17.17 -29.73 18.34
CA GLU A 5 -16.90 -30.13 16.96
C GLU A 5 -18.04 -29.74 16.01
N ARG A 6 -19.23 -29.43 16.54
CA ARG A 6 -20.42 -29.07 15.75
C ARG A 6 -20.48 -27.61 15.31
N TYR A 7 -19.67 -26.72 15.91
CA TYR A 7 -19.68 -25.30 15.58
C TYR A 7 -18.61 -24.97 14.53
N GLN A 8 -19.04 -24.51 13.35
CA GLN A 8 -18.14 -24.04 12.29
C GLN A 8 -17.35 -22.79 12.68
N ARG A 9 -17.83 -21.99 13.66
CA ARG A 9 -17.20 -20.73 14.08
C ARG A 9 -16.73 -20.86 15.52
N LYS A 10 -15.41 -20.98 15.71
CA LYS A 10 -14.78 -21.25 17.01
C LYS A 10 -14.33 -19.99 17.76
N ASN A 11 -14.18 -18.87 17.06
CA ASN A 11 -13.72 -17.61 17.63
C ASN A 11 -14.93 -16.73 17.99
N PHE A 12 -14.90 -16.16 19.20
CA PHE A 12 -15.97 -15.31 19.74
C PHE A 12 -15.42 -13.93 20.10
N ILE A 13 -16.20 -12.90 19.80
CA ILE A 13 -15.90 -11.51 20.14
C ILE A 13 -17.15 -10.94 20.82
N SER A 14 -16.97 -10.28 21.97
CA SER A 14 -18.03 -9.54 22.65
C SER A 14 -17.88 -8.05 22.34
N LEU A 15 -19.00 -7.37 22.11
CA LEU A 15 -19.05 -5.92 21.85
C LEU A 15 -20.07 -5.31 22.82
N CYS A 16 -19.72 -4.15 23.38
CA CYS A 16 -20.68 -3.30 24.09
C CYS A 16 -21.06 -2.18 23.13
N LEU A 17 -22.36 -1.95 22.97
CA LEU A 17 -22.91 -0.96 22.05
C LEU A 17 -23.83 -0.01 22.82
N SER A 18 -23.93 1.24 22.38
CA SER A 18 -24.99 2.14 22.83
C SER A 18 -26.35 1.69 22.28
N ASP A 19 -27.43 2.26 22.82
CA ASP A 19 -28.78 1.98 22.33
C ASP A 19 -28.94 2.39 20.86
N GLU A 20 -28.33 3.50 20.44
CA GLU A 20 -28.32 3.94 19.05
C GLU A 20 -27.56 2.96 18.13
N GLU A 21 -26.36 2.55 18.52
CA GLU A 21 -25.53 1.62 17.75
C GLU A 21 -26.22 0.25 17.58
N LEU A 22 -26.90 -0.23 18.63
CA LEU A 22 -27.67 -1.46 18.56
C LEU A 22 -28.87 -1.33 17.62
N SER A 23 -29.60 -0.22 17.70
CA SER A 23 -30.78 0.06 16.85
C SER A 23 -30.44 0.04 15.35
N GLU A 24 -29.27 0.54 14.96
CA GLU A 24 -28.80 0.46 13.57
C GLU A 24 -28.63 -0.99 13.11
N ILE A 25 -28.03 -1.84 13.94
CA ILE A 25 -27.82 -3.26 13.62
C ILE A 25 -29.16 -3.99 13.53
N GLU A 26 -30.10 -3.68 14.43
CA GLU A 26 -31.45 -4.27 14.43
C GLU A 26 -32.23 -3.90 13.18
N ASN A 27 -32.21 -2.64 12.77
CA ASN A 27 -32.87 -2.19 11.55
C ASN A 27 -32.34 -2.92 10.31
N ILE A 28 -31.02 -3.10 10.21
CA ILE A 28 -30.38 -3.87 9.13
C ILE A 28 -30.81 -5.34 9.18
N ALA A 29 -30.83 -5.93 10.38
CA ALA A 29 -31.23 -7.31 10.58
C ALA A 29 -32.68 -7.55 10.11
N ASP A 30 -33.60 -6.65 10.47
CA ASP A 30 -35.01 -6.72 10.11
C ASP A 30 -35.22 -6.54 8.61
N ARG A 31 -34.60 -5.50 8.02
CA ARG A 31 -34.75 -5.20 6.58
C ARG A 31 -34.21 -6.30 5.67
N LEU A 32 -33.14 -6.98 6.10
CA LEU A 32 -32.51 -8.06 5.34
C LEU A 32 -32.98 -9.45 5.80
N ASN A 33 -33.97 -9.52 6.70
CA ASN A 33 -34.53 -10.75 7.25
C ASN A 33 -33.45 -11.73 7.77
N MET A 34 -32.51 -11.20 8.56
CA MET A 34 -31.41 -11.96 9.14
C MET A 34 -31.34 -11.81 10.66
N LYS A 35 -30.59 -12.70 11.33
CA LYS A 35 -30.38 -12.59 12.77
C LYS A 35 -29.45 -11.41 13.09
N ARG A 36 -29.64 -10.75 14.24
CA ARG A 36 -28.75 -9.68 14.74
C ARG A 36 -27.26 -10.02 14.65
N ALA A 37 -26.88 -11.23 15.07
CA ALA A 37 -25.50 -11.69 15.01
C ALA A 37 -24.96 -11.87 13.58
N ALA A 38 -25.82 -12.18 12.61
CA ALA A 38 -25.46 -12.24 11.21
C ALA A 38 -25.24 -10.83 10.63
N ALA A 39 -26.15 -9.89 10.93
CA ALA A 39 -26.04 -8.49 10.52
C ALA A 39 -24.77 -7.82 11.08
N ALA A 40 -24.54 -7.95 12.39
CA ALA A 40 -23.33 -7.43 13.04
C ALA A 40 -22.05 -7.97 12.40
N ARG A 41 -22.04 -9.27 12.06
CA ARG A 41 -20.91 -9.90 11.38
C ARG A 41 -20.73 -9.37 9.95
N GLU A 42 -21.80 -9.20 9.21
CA GLU A 42 -21.76 -8.70 7.85
C GLU A 42 -21.20 -7.27 7.80
N ILE A 43 -21.62 -6.42 8.74
CA ILE A 43 -21.08 -5.07 8.93
C ILE A 43 -19.59 -5.13 9.26
N LEU A 44 -19.18 -5.94 10.25
CA LEU A 44 -17.78 -6.08 10.65
C LEU A 44 -16.90 -6.57 9.50
N VAL A 45 -17.33 -7.60 8.77
CA VAL A 45 -16.57 -8.17 7.65
C VAL A 45 -16.51 -7.20 6.48
N THR A 46 -17.60 -6.51 6.15
CA THR A 46 -17.63 -5.53 5.06
C THR A 46 -16.75 -4.32 5.37
N ASN A 47 -16.87 -3.77 6.58
CA ASN A 47 -15.99 -2.70 7.06
C ASN A 47 -14.53 -3.15 7.13
N SER A 48 -14.24 -4.41 7.43
CA SER A 48 -12.86 -4.91 7.41
C SER A 48 -12.21 -4.80 6.04
N LYS A 49 -12.97 -4.97 4.94
CA LYS A 49 -12.43 -4.79 3.57
C LYS A 49 -12.08 -3.32 3.30
N ARG A 50 -12.97 -2.40 3.70
CA ARG A 50 -12.73 -0.95 3.62
C ARG A 50 -11.53 -0.54 4.47
N LEU A 51 -11.47 -0.97 5.72
CA LEU A 51 -10.36 -0.66 6.62
C LEU A 51 -9.04 -1.25 6.13
N LYS A 52 -9.05 -2.47 5.58
CA LYS A 52 -7.86 -3.06 4.91
C LYS A 52 -7.33 -2.20 3.78
N SER A 53 -8.20 -1.56 2.99
CA SER A 53 -7.76 -0.62 1.95
C SER A 53 -7.18 0.68 2.51
N GLN A 54 -7.50 1.04 3.75
CA GLN A 54 -7.00 2.22 4.45
C GLN A 54 -5.74 1.94 5.27
N ILE A 55 -5.43 0.67 5.54
CA ILE A 55 -4.09 0.25 5.96
C ILE A 55 -3.18 0.53 4.76
N LYS A 56 -2.70 1.78 4.68
CA LYS A 56 -1.69 2.19 3.71
C LYS A 56 -0.57 1.16 3.75
N LYS A 57 -0.42 0.40 2.66
CA LYS A 57 0.91 -0.08 2.28
C LYS A 57 1.75 1.18 2.13
N ASN A 58 2.55 1.48 3.15
CA ASN A 58 3.62 2.46 3.03
C ASN A 58 4.75 1.91 2.11
N ASP A 59 4.54 0.73 1.53
CA ASP A 59 5.44 0.00 0.63
C ASP A 59 5.90 0.83 -0.57
N ASN A 60 5.14 1.84 -1.00
CA ASN A 60 5.51 2.64 -2.17
C ASN A 60 6.38 3.88 -1.86
N SER A 61 6.67 4.19 -0.58
CA SER A 61 7.50 5.35 -0.26
C SER A 61 8.95 5.19 -0.74
N GLU A 62 9.47 3.96 -0.66
CA GLU A 62 10.80 3.61 -1.16
C GLU A 62 10.86 3.66 -2.69
N ILE A 63 9.84 3.10 -3.35
CA ILE A 63 9.69 3.18 -4.80
C ILE A 63 9.62 4.65 -5.27
N LEU A 64 8.81 5.47 -4.61
CA LEU A 64 8.69 6.90 -4.94
C LEU A 64 10.01 7.66 -4.71
N PHE A 65 10.75 7.31 -3.67
CA PHE A 65 12.07 7.87 -3.39
C PHE A 65 13.09 7.52 -4.48
N LEU A 66 13.15 6.25 -4.92
CA LEU A 66 14.03 5.81 -6.00
C LEU A 66 13.70 6.51 -7.33
N TYR A 67 12.42 6.63 -7.68
CA TYR A 67 12.00 7.40 -8.88
C TYR A 67 12.40 8.87 -8.82
N SER A 68 12.30 9.50 -7.65
CA SER A 68 12.74 10.88 -7.43
C SER A 68 14.26 11.03 -7.64
N LYS A 69 15.06 10.10 -7.11
CA LYS A 69 16.53 10.10 -7.26
C LYS A 69 16.95 9.94 -8.72
N ILE A 70 16.38 8.97 -9.44
CA ILE A 70 16.60 8.76 -10.87
C ILE A 70 16.26 10.03 -11.66
N SER A 71 15.10 10.63 -11.40
CA SER A 71 14.65 11.84 -12.10
C SER A 71 15.60 13.02 -11.88
N ASN A 72 16.10 13.20 -10.65
CA ASN A 72 17.05 14.26 -10.32
C ASN A 72 18.40 14.06 -11.02
N ASN A 73 18.91 12.83 -11.08
CA ASN A 73 20.17 12.53 -11.75
C ASN A 73 20.08 12.74 -13.26
N ILE A 74 18.98 12.33 -13.90
CA ILE A 74 18.70 12.62 -15.32
C ILE A 74 18.70 14.14 -15.56
N ASN A 75 18.02 14.91 -14.70
CA ASN A 75 17.96 16.36 -14.83
C ASN A 75 19.34 17.02 -14.66
N GLN A 76 20.19 16.50 -13.77
CA GLN A 76 21.56 16.99 -13.61
C GLN A 76 22.43 16.71 -14.85
N ILE A 77 22.32 15.51 -15.42
CA ILE A 77 22.98 15.16 -16.69
C ILE A 77 22.54 16.14 -17.79
N ALA A 78 21.23 16.33 -17.96
CA ALA A 78 20.68 17.23 -18.98
C ALA A 78 21.19 18.67 -18.81
N LYS A 79 21.18 19.20 -17.58
CA LYS A 79 21.72 20.55 -17.29
C LYS A 79 23.21 20.65 -17.62
N LYS A 80 24.01 19.66 -17.26
CA LYS A 80 25.45 19.64 -17.52
C LYS A 80 25.76 19.53 -19.02
N MET A 81 25.02 18.69 -19.75
CA MET A 81 25.11 18.61 -21.22
C MET A 81 24.78 19.95 -21.88
N ASN A 82 23.72 20.63 -21.43
CA ASN A 82 23.34 21.95 -21.95
C ASN A 82 24.37 23.04 -21.63
N THR A 83 25.13 22.89 -20.55
CA THR A 83 26.12 23.88 -20.10
C THR A 83 27.49 23.67 -20.75
N ASN A 84 27.91 22.41 -20.96
CA ASN A 84 29.21 22.08 -21.52
C ASN A 84 29.16 20.76 -22.29
N LEU A 85 28.62 20.85 -23.51
CA LEU A 85 28.48 19.71 -24.42
C LEU A 85 29.84 19.11 -24.81
N ASP A 86 30.85 19.95 -25.02
CA ASP A 86 32.19 19.49 -25.41
C ASP A 86 32.83 18.61 -24.33
N LYS A 87 32.66 18.97 -23.05
CA LYS A 87 33.11 18.13 -21.93
C LYS A 87 32.41 16.76 -21.93
N PHE A 88 31.10 16.72 -22.21
CA PHE A 88 30.36 15.47 -22.30
C PHE A 88 30.88 14.59 -23.45
N LEU A 89 31.14 15.17 -24.63
CA LEU A 89 31.65 14.46 -25.80
C LEU A 89 33.14 14.09 -25.70
N SER A 90 33.90 14.77 -24.83
CA SER A 90 35.34 14.57 -24.70
C SER A 90 35.76 13.26 -24.04
N GLY A 91 34.82 12.50 -23.46
CA GLY A 91 35.12 11.31 -22.67
C GLY A 91 35.72 11.59 -21.28
N ASN A 92 36.06 12.84 -20.95
CA ASN A 92 36.54 13.26 -19.63
C ASN A 92 35.37 13.67 -18.70
N GLY A 93 34.34 12.84 -18.71
CA GLY A 93 33.05 13.10 -18.07
C GLY A 93 32.80 12.26 -16.84
N GLU A 94 33.79 12.04 -15.97
CA GLU A 94 33.65 11.20 -14.75
C GLU A 94 32.39 11.55 -13.95
N GLU A 95 32.06 12.84 -13.86
CA GLU A 95 30.87 13.35 -13.19
C GLU A 95 29.53 12.93 -13.83
N PHE A 96 29.52 12.66 -15.14
CA PHE A 96 28.38 12.10 -15.87
C PHE A 96 28.31 10.58 -15.68
N SER A 97 29.46 9.90 -15.72
CA SER A 97 29.55 8.45 -15.48
C SER A 97 28.98 8.08 -14.12
N LEU A 98 29.35 8.82 -13.06
CA LEU A 98 28.81 8.61 -11.70
C LEU A 98 27.29 8.74 -11.65
N LEU A 99 26.72 9.78 -12.28
CA LEU A 99 25.25 9.97 -12.30
C LEU A 99 24.53 8.87 -13.07
N ILE A 100 25.15 8.34 -14.13
CA ILE A 100 24.61 7.22 -14.93
C ILE A 100 24.68 5.91 -14.12
N GLU A 101 25.79 5.63 -13.44
CA GLU A 101 25.94 4.48 -12.56
C GLU A 101 24.89 4.48 -11.44
N GLU A 102 24.70 5.62 -10.76
CA GLU A 102 23.66 5.76 -9.73
C GLU A 102 22.25 5.51 -10.27
N ILE A 103 21.94 5.94 -11.50
CA ILE A 103 20.66 5.64 -12.16
C ILE A 103 20.50 4.14 -12.37
N PHE A 104 21.54 3.44 -12.85
CA PHE A 104 21.49 2.00 -13.06
C PHE A 104 21.28 1.23 -11.76
N GLU A 105 21.98 1.60 -10.68
CA GLU A 105 21.81 0.97 -9.38
C GLU A 105 20.38 1.18 -8.83
N ASP A 106 19.83 2.38 -8.94
CA ASP A 106 18.47 2.67 -8.46
C ASP A 106 17.41 1.94 -9.31
N LEU A 107 17.63 1.78 -10.62
CA LEU A 107 16.77 0.98 -11.50
C LEU A 107 16.83 -0.52 -11.16
N GLU A 108 18.00 -1.04 -10.81
CA GLU A 108 18.16 -2.43 -10.38
C GLU A 108 17.46 -2.69 -9.04
N ARG A 109 17.53 -1.72 -8.11
CA ARG A 109 16.76 -1.76 -6.86
C ARG A 109 15.25 -1.73 -7.11
N LEU A 110 14.76 -0.94 -8.07
CA LEU A 110 13.35 -0.94 -8.44
C LEU A 110 12.92 -2.30 -9.01
N LYS A 111 13.71 -2.88 -9.91
CA LYS A 111 13.45 -4.19 -10.50
C LYS A 111 13.33 -5.31 -9.45
N ASN A 112 14.15 -5.24 -8.40
CA ASN A 112 14.15 -6.24 -7.33
C ASN A 112 13.04 -6.02 -6.28
N ASN A 113 12.49 -4.81 -6.17
CA ASN A 113 11.36 -4.49 -5.29
C ASN A 113 9.99 -4.89 -5.86
N ASP A 114 9.90 -5.20 -7.16
CA ASP A 114 8.69 -5.70 -7.84
C ASP A 114 8.53 -7.24 -7.80
N THR A 115 9.50 -7.97 -7.22
CA THR A 115 9.51 -9.45 -7.02
C THR A 115 9.32 -9.85 -5.56
#